data_AF-A0A9W9DV56-F1
#
_entry.id   AF-A0A9W9DV56-F1
#
_cell.length_a   1.000
_cell.length_b   1.000
_cell.length_c   1.000
_cell.angle_alpha   90.00
_cell.angle_beta   90.00
_cell.angle_gamma   90.00
#
_symmetry.space_group_name_H-M   'P 1'
#
loop_
_entity.id
_entity.type
_entity.pdbx_description
1 polymer ?
#
loop_
_entity_poly.entity_id
_entity_poly.type
_entity_poly.pdbx_seq_one_letter_code
_entity_poly.pdbx_strand_id
1 'polypeptide(L)'
;MDLNEHINFEKHTRLEAEYQACFLRWSKLQTTIERWEKHQNYFTLDVSRKVRLQAQKAKVEEAQKQLNVAHARRMEYGNSSLAPLLTSVESQEFKAQELQKLANELNLKLVEAAALKKETESKPLTFAEPVALKDTDAETLLSSSKRRRTADGYGDSAVISLAQTKQEISGLYATLQEVLERVSTVENHIAEQETEMREVMRTYRAQDEVGDSLIVTPLEARVGKIQDQMKDIGTNLTELSDWIAQIYIDHDSINDNHDRIIAKKKDEEAEIRALLIRVEEHEKNRAQDRNEIEALSAALTAYCEKPVSPPSSPFDPETIVLDMEEQIRTLVKNAIKPHIEETRAILSEDLQSYDSQLYRSLWSKLTMTNKIIAAVSETTSRPPT
;
A
#
# COMPACT_ATOMS: atom_id res chain seq x y z
N MET A 1 17.42 -10.00 -16.91
CA MET A 1 16.93 -8.69 -17.36
C MET A 1 18.04 -8.09 -18.21
N ASP A 2 17.77 -7.90 -19.49
CA ASP A 2 18.76 -7.37 -20.43
C ASP A 2 19.05 -5.90 -20.11
N LEU A 3 20.30 -5.46 -20.33
CA LEU A 3 20.72 -4.06 -20.10
C LEU A 3 19.77 -3.04 -20.77
N ASN A 4 19.20 -3.41 -21.91
CA ASN A 4 18.23 -2.60 -22.65
C ASN A 4 16.87 -2.47 -21.94
N GLU A 5 16.42 -3.50 -21.22
CA GLU A 5 15.17 -3.46 -20.46
C GLU A 5 15.29 -2.56 -19.24
N HIS A 6 16.46 -2.61 -18.57
CA HIS A 6 16.74 -1.75 -17.42
C HIS A 6 16.79 -0.27 -17.83
N ILE A 7 17.47 0.06 -18.92
CA ILE A 7 17.52 1.43 -19.47
C ILE A 7 16.12 1.94 -19.85
N ASN A 8 15.25 1.08 -20.40
CA ASN A 8 13.88 1.45 -20.75
C ASN A 8 13.02 1.68 -19.51
N PHE A 9 13.20 0.89 -18.45
CA PHE A 9 12.51 1.05 -17.18
C PHE A 9 12.91 2.35 -16.47
N GLU A 10 14.20 2.68 -16.41
CA GLU A 10 14.68 3.96 -15.85
C GLU A 10 14.15 5.17 -16.63
N LYS A 11 14.09 5.08 -17.95
CA LYS A 11 13.48 6.13 -18.77
C LYS A 11 11.99 6.31 -18.48
N HIS A 12 11.25 5.22 -18.32
CA HIS A 12 9.82 5.28 -18.00
C HIS A 12 9.55 5.84 -16.61
N THR A 13 10.27 5.40 -15.60
CA THR A 13 10.14 5.92 -14.22
C THR A 13 10.45 7.41 -14.16
N ARG A 14 11.47 7.86 -14.90
CA ARG A 14 11.78 9.30 -15.03
C ARG A 14 10.66 10.10 -15.71
N LEU A 15 10.06 9.58 -16.78
CA LEU A 15 8.94 10.23 -17.48
C LEU A 15 7.67 10.27 -16.62
N GLU A 16 7.39 9.21 -15.86
CA GLU A 16 6.28 9.16 -14.91
C GLU A 16 6.48 10.19 -13.78
N ALA A 17 7.70 10.29 -13.23
CA ALA A 17 8.03 11.29 -12.21
C ALA A 17 7.89 12.73 -12.75
N GLU A 18 8.33 12.99 -13.99
CA GLU A 18 8.15 14.29 -14.65
C GLU A 18 6.66 14.64 -14.81
N TYR A 19 5.84 13.69 -15.28
CA TYR A 19 4.40 13.86 -15.40
C TYR A 19 3.72 14.15 -14.05
N GLN A 20 4.05 13.37 -13.01
CA GLN A 20 3.47 13.56 -11.68
C GLN A 20 3.86 14.93 -11.08
N ALA A 21 5.11 15.37 -11.27
CA ALA A 21 5.55 16.69 -10.83
C ALA A 21 4.77 17.83 -11.54
N CYS A 22 4.59 17.72 -12.86
CA CYS A 22 3.79 18.67 -13.64
C CYS A 22 2.31 18.67 -13.20
N PHE A 23 1.73 17.49 -12.95
CA PHE A 23 0.35 17.33 -12.51
C PHE A 23 0.11 17.96 -11.14
N LEU A 24 0.98 17.71 -10.16
CA LEU A 24 0.89 18.30 -8.82
C LEU A 24 0.99 19.83 -8.86
N ARG A 25 1.92 20.36 -9.67
CA ARG A 25 2.08 21.81 -9.86
C ARG A 25 0.82 22.43 -10.46
N TRP A 26 0.28 21.83 -11.51
CA TRP A 26 -0.95 22.28 -12.16
C TRP A 26 -2.14 22.24 -11.19
N SER A 27 -2.37 21.11 -10.51
CA SER A 27 -3.46 20.92 -9.55
C SER A 27 -3.43 21.94 -8.41
N LYS A 28 -2.25 22.23 -7.85
CA LYS A 28 -2.08 23.23 -6.79
C LYS A 28 -2.43 24.65 -7.26
N LEU A 29 -2.05 25.00 -8.49
CA LEU A 29 -2.39 26.31 -9.06
C LEU A 29 -3.89 26.40 -9.39
N GLN A 30 -4.47 25.35 -9.97
CA GLN A 30 -5.89 25.26 -10.32
C GLN A 30 -6.79 25.42 -9.08
N THR A 31 -6.52 24.66 -8.01
CA THR A 31 -7.26 24.77 -6.73
C THR A 31 -7.15 26.16 -6.09
N THR A 32 -6.01 26.84 -6.27
CA THR A 32 -5.83 28.22 -5.80
C THR A 32 -6.74 29.18 -6.58
N ILE A 33 -6.84 29.03 -7.90
CA ILE A 33 -7.72 29.85 -8.73
C ILE A 33 -9.19 29.59 -8.42
N GLU A 34 -9.61 28.33 -8.34
CA GLU A 34 -11.00 27.96 -8.02
C GLU A 34 -11.44 28.54 -6.67
N ARG A 35 -10.55 28.52 -5.67
CA ARG A 35 -10.81 29.16 -4.37
C ARG A 35 -11.01 30.67 -4.54
N TRP A 36 -10.17 31.34 -5.32
CA TRP A 36 -10.28 32.77 -5.58
C TRP A 36 -11.55 33.13 -6.35
N GLU A 37 -11.93 32.35 -7.36
CA GLU A 37 -13.15 32.54 -8.14
C GLU A 37 -14.41 32.31 -7.29
N LYS A 38 -14.39 31.29 -6.43
CA LYS A 38 -15.47 31.06 -5.46
C LYS A 38 -15.62 32.26 -4.51
N HIS A 39 -14.51 32.86 -4.04
CA HIS A 39 -14.55 34.06 -3.21
C HIS A 39 -14.99 35.32 -3.97
N GLN A 40 -14.73 35.42 -5.28
CA GLN A 40 -15.17 36.54 -6.11
C GLN A 40 -16.71 36.63 -6.19
N ASN A 41 -17.42 35.50 -6.11
CA ASN A 41 -18.89 35.49 -6.08
C ASN A 41 -19.46 36.13 -4.80
N TYR A 42 -18.68 36.22 -3.73
CA TYR A 42 -19.10 36.82 -2.45
C TYR A 42 -18.58 38.25 -2.26
N PHE A 43 -17.45 38.61 -2.89
CA PHE A 43 -16.81 39.92 -2.73
C PHE A 43 -16.27 40.45 -4.06
N THR A 44 -16.61 41.70 -4.40
CA THR A 44 -16.06 42.36 -5.58
C THR A 44 -14.54 42.56 -5.42
N LEU A 45 -13.78 42.01 -6.37
CA LEU A 45 -12.31 42.12 -6.37
C LEU A 45 -11.87 43.52 -6.82
N ASP A 46 -10.97 44.12 -6.04
CA ASP A 46 -10.23 45.34 -6.42
C ASP A 46 -9.32 45.09 -7.65
N VAL A 47 -8.98 46.15 -8.38
CA VAL A 47 -8.20 46.14 -9.63
C VAL A 47 -6.87 45.41 -9.45
N SER A 48 -6.15 45.67 -8.36
CA SER A 48 -4.88 44.99 -8.08
C SER A 48 -5.04 43.48 -7.86
N ARG A 49 -6.16 43.04 -7.27
CA ARG A 49 -6.46 41.61 -7.06
C ARG A 49 -6.88 40.93 -8.37
N LYS A 50 -7.62 41.63 -9.24
CA LYS A 50 -7.95 41.15 -10.59
C LYS A 50 -6.70 40.91 -11.44
N VAL A 51 -5.74 41.83 -11.41
CA VAL A 51 -4.44 41.67 -12.11
C VAL A 51 -3.68 40.44 -11.60
N ARG A 52 -3.62 40.24 -10.27
CA ARG A 52 -2.99 39.04 -9.67
C ARG A 52 -3.71 37.75 -10.07
N LEU A 53 -5.04 37.75 -10.10
CA LEU A 53 -5.82 36.59 -10.55
C LEU A 53 -5.53 36.27 -12.02
N GLN A 54 -5.46 37.29 -12.88
CA GLN A 54 -5.12 37.11 -14.30
C GLN A 54 -3.70 36.55 -14.49
N ALA A 55 -2.73 37.03 -13.70
CA ALA A 55 -1.38 36.47 -13.71
C ALA A 55 -1.33 35.01 -13.22
N GLN A 56 -2.15 34.63 -12.24
CA GLN A 56 -2.26 33.24 -11.79
C GLN A 56 -2.93 32.35 -12.87
N LYS A 57 -3.96 32.85 -13.55
CA LYS A 57 -4.58 32.16 -14.70
C LYS A 57 -3.58 31.86 -15.82
N ALA A 58 -2.73 32.82 -16.15
CA ALA A 58 -1.66 32.60 -17.12
C ALA A 58 -0.67 31.51 -16.67
N LYS A 59 -0.33 31.46 -15.37
CA LYS A 59 0.53 30.39 -14.80
C LYS A 59 -0.12 29.02 -14.84
N VAL A 60 -1.45 28.93 -14.63
CA VAL A 60 -2.20 27.67 -14.78
C VAL A 60 -2.20 27.21 -16.23
N GLU A 61 -2.42 28.12 -17.18
CA GLU A 61 -2.39 27.78 -18.60
C GLU A 61 -1.01 27.28 -19.05
N GLU A 62 0.06 27.91 -18.57
CA GLU A 62 1.43 27.46 -18.81
C GLU A 62 1.70 26.08 -18.18
N ALA A 63 1.26 25.86 -16.93
CA ALA A 63 1.39 24.56 -16.25
C ALA A 63 0.58 23.46 -16.96
N GLN A 64 -0.59 23.79 -17.50
CA GLN A 64 -1.38 22.85 -18.31
C GLN A 64 -0.67 22.50 -19.62
N LYS A 65 -0.03 23.47 -20.29
CA LYS A 65 0.79 23.19 -21.49
C LYS A 65 1.95 22.25 -21.15
N GLN A 66 2.64 22.47 -20.03
CA GLN A 66 3.71 21.59 -19.55
C GLN A 66 3.18 20.18 -19.23
N LEU A 67 2.03 20.07 -18.57
CA LEU A 67 1.37 18.79 -18.28
C LEU A 67 1.00 18.05 -19.57
N ASN A 68 0.46 18.74 -20.57
CA ASN A 68 0.10 18.15 -21.85
C ASN A 68 1.34 17.64 -22.61
N VAL A 69 2.45 18.37 -22.56
CA VAL A 69 3.73 17.93 -23.15
C VAL A 69 4.28 16.71 -22.41
N ALA A 70 4.27 16.71 -21.07
CA ALA A 70 4.69 15.56 -20.27
C ALA A 70 3.80 14.34 -20.54
N HIS A 71 2.49 14.53 -20.67
CA HIS A 71 1.53 13.48 -21.04
C HIS A 71 1.78 12.95 -22.45
N ALA A 72 2.04 13.81 -23.44
CA ALA A 72 2.37 13.38 -24.80
C ALA A 72 3.64 12.53 -24.82
N ARG A 73 4.71 12.94 -24.11
CA ARG A 73 5.91 12.12 -23.92
C ARG A 73 5.58 10.80 -23.24
N ARG A 74 4.80 10.82 -22.16
CA ARG A 74 4.35 9.60 -21.48
C ARG A 74 3.63 8.65 -22.43
N MET A 75 2.78 9.15 -23.33
CA MET A 75 2.05 8.31 -24.28
C MET A 75 2.93 7.80 -25.43
N GLU A 76 3.84 8.64 -25.94
CA GLU A 76 4.82 8.28 -26.98
C GLU A 76 5.79 7.18 -26.51
N TYR A 77 6.14 7.18 -25.22
CA TYR A 77 7.07 6.20 -24.62
C TYR A 77 6.39 5.12 -23.75
N GLY A 78 5.09 5.24 -23.43
CA GLY A 78 4.39 4.42 -22.43
C GLY A 78 3.25 3.53 -22.93
N ASN A 79 2.81 3.67 -24.18
CA ASN A 79 1.75 2.80 -24.74
C ASN A 79 2.15 1.33 -24.95
N SER A 80 3.39 0.94 -24.62
CA SER A 80 3.88 -0.43 -24.75
C SER A 80 3.99 -1.20 -23.43
N SER A 81 3.74 -0.60 -22.25
CA SER A 81 4.14 -1.20 -20.94
C SER A 81 3.01 -1.56 -19.95
N LEU A 82 1.76 -1.16 -20.19
CA LEU A 82 0.63 -1.48 -19.28
C LEU A 82 -0.06 -2.83 -19.53
N ALA A 83 -0.07 -3.32 -20.78
CA ALA A 83 -0.60 -4.65 -21.11
C ALA A 83 0.16 -5.82 -20.43
N PRO A 84 1.49 -5.79 -20.28
CA PRO A 84 2.22 -6.78 -19.48
C PRO A 84 1.85 -6.73 -17.98
N LEU A 85 1.49 -5.56 -17.47
CA LEU A 85 1.18 -5.36 -16.05
C LEU A 85 -0.19 -5.93 -15.68
N LEU A 86 -1.21 -5.71 -16.53
CA LEU A 86 -2.55 -6.27 -16.32
C LEU A 86 -2.56 -7.81 -16.40
N THR A 87 -1.84 -8.38 -17.38
CA THR A 87 -1.72 -9.83 -17.53
C THR A 87 -0.90 -10.46 -16.40
N SER A 88 0.03 -9.71 -15.80
CA SER A 88 0.77 -10.13 -14.60
C SER A 88 -0.14 -10.24 -13.36
N VAL A 89 -1.07 -9.29 -13.17
CA VAL A 89 -2.03 -9.32 -12.04
C VAL A 89 -3.00 -10.49 -12.14
N GLU A 90 -3.56 -10.75 -13.32
CA GLU A 90 -4.45 -11.90 -13.55
C GLU A 90 -3.73 -13.24 -13.34
N SER A 91 -2.44 -13.33 -13.68
CA SER A 91 -1.62 -14.52 -13.42
C SER A 91 -1.33 -14.75 -11.92
N GLN A 92 -1.20 -13.68 -11.14
CA GLN A 92 -0.98 -13.78 -9.69
C GLN A 92 -2.20 -14.32 -8.95
N GLU A 93 -3.40 -13.92 -9.38
CA GLU A 93 -4.65 -14.40 -8.80
C GLU A 93 -4.83 -15.92 -9.02
N PHE A 94 -4.48 -16.42 -10.21
CA PHE A 94 -4.50 -17.86 -10.48
C PHE A 94 -3.49 -18.65 -9.63
N LYS A 95 -2.29 -18.12 -9.44
CA LYS A 95 -1.25 -18.77 -8.61
C LYS A 95 -1.60 -18.78 -7.12
N ALA A 96 -2.26 -17.73 -6.63
CA ALA A 96 -2.76 -17.70 -5.26
C ALA A 96 -3.82 -18.80 -5.03
N GLN A 97 -4.70 -19.01 -6.00
CA GLN A 97 -5.69 -20.10 -5.97
C GLN A 97 -5.02 -21.48 -6.03
N GLU A 98 -3.96 -21.65 -6.82
CA GLU A 98 -3.22 -22.91 -6.93
C GLU A 98 -2.42 -23.22 -5.64
N LEU A 99 -1.76 -22.22 -5.05
CA LEU A 99 -1.09 -22.38 -3.74
C LEU A 99 -2.08 -22.72 -2.64
N GLN A 100 -3.26 -22.11 -2.64
CA GLN A 100 -4.31 -22.45 -1.70
C GLN A 100 -4.79 -23.90 -1.88
N LYS A 101 -4.88 -24.37 -3.13
CA LYS A 101 -5.22 -25.77 -3.44
C LYS A 101 -4.12 -26.74 -2.95
N LEU A 102 -2.85 -26.44 -3.20
CA LEU A 102 -1.72 -27.26 -2.75
C LEU A 102 -1.60 -27.27 -1.22
N ALA A 103 -1.84 -26.14 -0.56
CA ALA A 103 -1.88 -26.07 0.90
C ALA A 103 -2.99 -26.96 1.49
N ASN A 104 -4.16 -26.98 0.85
CA ASN A 104 -5.26 -27.87 1.24
C ASN A 104 -4.91 -29.35 1.03
N GLU A 105 -4.25 -29.69 -0.08
CA GLU A 105 -3.80 -31.05 -0.38
C GLU A 105 -2.72 -31.53 0.59
N LEU A 106 -1.78 -30.66 0.95
CA LEU A 106 -0.74 -30.96 1.93
C LEU A 106 -1.33 -31.17 3.33
N ASN A 107 -2.30 -30.35 3.73
CA ASN A 107 -3.04 -30.57 4.98
C ASN A 107 -3.75 -31.92 4.98
N LEU A 108 -4.37 -32.31 3.86
CA LEU A 108 -5.04 -33.61 3.74
C LEU A 108 -4.04 -34.77 3.85
N LYS A 109 -2.87 -34.67 3.20
CA LYS A 109 -1.80 -35.67 3.29
C LYS A 109 -1.18 -35.77 4.69
N LEU A 110 -1.07 -34.66 5.42
CA LEU A 110 -0.65 -34.67 6.81
C LEU A 110 -1.64 -35.40 7.72
N VAL A 111 -2.94 -35.22 7.48
CA VAL A 111 -3.99 -35.96 8.20
C VAL A 111 -3.93 -37.45 7.88
N GLU A 112 -3.75 -37.84 6.62
CA GLU A 112 -3.56 -39.24 6.21
C GLU A 112 -2.32 -39.86 6.84
N ALA A 113 -1.18 -39.14 6.86
CA ALA A 113 0.05 -39.60 7.48
C ALA A 113 -0.10 -39.78 9.00
N ALA A 114 -0.83 -38.88 9.66
CA ALA A 114 -1.15 -39.01 11.09
C ALA A 114 -2.05 -40.21 11.38
N ALA A 115 -2.99 -40.53 10.49
CA ALA A 115 -3.83 -41.72 10.59
C ALA A 115 -3.03 -43.02 10.41
N LEU A 116 -2.16 -43.08 9.39
CA LEU A 116 -1.28 -44.24 9.16
C LEU A 116 -0.30 -44.47 10.31
N LYS A 117 0.22 -43.40 10.93
CA LYS A 117 1.06 -43.50 12.13
C LYS A 117 0.30 -44.12 13.31
N LYS A 118 -0.96 -43.73 13.51
CA LYS A 118 -1.82 -44.35 14.54
C LYS A 118 -2.08 -45.83 14.24
N GLU A 119 -2.23 -46.19 12.97
CA GLU A 119 -2.48 -47.58 12.57
C GLU A 119 -1.25 -48.47 12.80
N THR A 120 -0.04 -47.98 12.50
CA THR A 120 1.21 -48.72 12.75
C THR A 120 1.56 -48.85 14.22
N GLU A 121 1.22 -47.86 15.05
CA GLU A 121 1.36 -47.95 16.51
C GLU A 121 0.36 -48.93 17.16
N SER A 122 -0.76 -49.23 16.47
CA SER A 122 -1.80 -50.14 16.96
C SER A 122 -1.60 -51.62 16.60
N LYS A 123 -0.60 -51.96 15.78
CA LYS A 123 -0.38 -53.33 15.27
C LYS A 123 0.86 -53.97 15.92
N PRO A 124 0.72 -54.95 16.82
CA PRO A 124 1.87 -55.61 17.44
C PRO A 124 2.60 -56.49 16.41
N LEU A 125 3.94 -56.36 16.38
CA LEU A 125 4.84 -57.12 15.51
C LEU A 125 4.80 -58.61 15.84
N THR A 126 4.23 -59.40 14.93
CA THR A 126 4.40 -60.86 14.90
C THR A 126 5.55 -61.22 13.96
N PHE A 127 6.48 -62.00 14.49
CA PHE A 127 7.69 -62.54 13.85
C PHE A 127 7.40 -63.62 12.78
N ALA A 128 8.40 -63.82 11.89
CA ALA A 128 8.60 -64.91 10.90
C ALA A 128 7.78 -64.76 9.59
N GLU A 129 8.28 -65.03 8.37
CA GLU A 129 9.27 -65.99 7.86
C GLU A 129 9.73 -65.56 6.43
N PRO A 130 10.86 -66.05 5.86
CA PRO A 130 11.40 -65.61 4.57
C PRO A 130 11.14 -66.64 3.44
N VAL A 131 10.55 -66.23 2.32
CA VAL A 131 10.45 -67.09 1.11
C VAL A 131 10.55 -66.30 -0.21
N ALA A 132 11.62 -66.64 -0.94
CA ALA A 132 11.79 -66.83 -2.40
C ALA A 132 11.24 -65.82 -3.44
N LEU A 133 12.22 -65.29 -4.18
CA LEU A 133 12.27 -65.04 -5.64
C LEU A 133 11.14 -65.63 -6.50
N LYS A 134 10.57 -64.78 -7.35
CA LYS A 134 10.21 -65.11 -8.74
C LYS A 134 10.04 -63.84 -9.58
N ASP A 135 10.92 -63.71 -10.57
CA ASP A 135 10.75 -62.85 -11.75
C ASP A 135 9.67 -63.43 -12.67
N THR A 136 8.86 -62.55 -13.27
CA THR A 136 8.31 -62.72 -14.62
C THR A 136 7.84 -61.37 -15.16
N ASP A 137 8.48 -60.95 -16.25
CA ASP A 137 8.03 -59.92 -17.18
C ASP A 137 6.71 -60.32 -17.88
N ALA A 138 5.85 -59.35 -18.17
CA ALA A 138 5.22 -59.16 -19.47
C ALA A 138 4.20 -57.99 -19.48
N GLU A 139 4.29 -57.22 -20.55
CA GLU A 139 3.56 -56.02 -20.94
C GLU A 139 2.03 -56.21 -21.08
N THR A 140 1.27 -55.11 -20.98
CA THR A 140 0.27 -54.63 -21.97
C THR A 140 -0.50 -53.43 -21.38
N LEU A 141 -0.29 -52.19 -21.84
CA LEU A 141 -0.92 -51.49 -22.97
C LEU A 141 -2.03 -50.49 -22.54
N LEU A 142 -1.85 -49.27 -23.07
CA LEU A 142 -2.86 -48.31 -23.55
C LEU A 142 -3.73 -47.55 -22.54
N SER A 143 -3.45 -46.25 -22.41
CA SER A 143 -4.48 -45.25 -22.67
C SER A 143 -3.87 -43.92 -23.07
N SER A 144 -4.31 -43.47 -24.23
CA SER A 144 -3.94 -42.27 -24.96
C SER A 144 -4.49 -41.00 -24.32
N SER A 145 -3.71 -39.92 -24.32
CA SER A 145 -4.29 -38.60 -24.54
C SER A 145 -3.30 -37.66 -25.22
N LYS A 146 -3.55 -37.45 -26.52
CA LYS A 146 -3.03 -36.34 -27.30
C LYS A 146 -3.45 -35.03 -26.64
N ARG A 147 -2.48 -34.19 -26.25
CA ARG A 147 -2.66 -32.73 -26.30
C ARG A 147 -1.36 -32.04 -26.70
N ARG A 148 -1.42 -31.48 -27.92
CA ARG A 148 -0.76 -30.29 -28.45
C ARG A 148 0.48 -29.78 -27.70
N ARG A 149 1.60 -29.80 -28.43
CA ARG A 149 2.70 -28.85 -28.30
C ARG A 149 2.20 -27.40 -28.33
N THR A 150 2.57 -26.66 -27.29
CA THR A 150 3.01 -25.25 -27.32
C THR A 150 4.09 -25.19 -26.23
N ALA A 151 5.36 -25.46 -26.55
CA ALA A 151 6.33 -24.43 -26.91
C ALA A 151 6.32 -23.27 -25.90
N ASP A 152 7.18 -23.42 -24.90
CA ASP A 152 8.07 -22.45 -24.28
C ASP A 152 7.53 -21.09 -23.82
N GLY A 153 7.83 -20.76 -22.56
CA GLY A 153 7.86 -19.38 -22.08
C GLY A 153 7.30 -19.12 -20.68
N TYR A 154 7.35 -20.08 -19.76
CA TYR A 154 6.88 -19.89 -18.38
C TYR A 154 8.05 -20.00 -17.41
N GLY A 155 8.71 -18.86 -17.14
CA GLY A 155 9.83 -18.78 -16.19
C GLY A 155 9.91 -17.49 -15.38
N ASP A 156 9.55 -16.33 -15.95
CA ASP A 156 10.17 -15.09 -15.45
C ASP A 156 9.36 -14.21 -14.48
N SER A 157 8.05 -14.36 -14.32
CA SER A 157 7.27 -13.35 -13.56
C SER A 157 7.34 -13.50 -12.02
N ALA A 158 7.43 -14.73 -11.49
CA ALA A 158 7.73 -14.93 -10.05
C ALA A 158 9.19 -14.54 -9.71
N VAL A 159 10.04 -14.47 -10.73
CA VAL A 159 11.41 -14.00 -10.61
C VAL A 159 11.45 -12.49 -10.49
N ILE A 160 10.47 -11.71 -10.97
CA ILE A 160 10.57 -10.23 -11.00
C ILE A 160 10.25 -9.55 -9.67
N SER A 161 9.19 -9.94 -8.93
CA SER A 161 8.93 -9.35 -7.59
C SER A 161 9.94 -9.87 -6.56
N LEU A 162 10.32 -11.14 -6.66
CA LEU A 162 11.48 -11.67 -5.94
C LEU A 162 12.75 -10.95 -6.39
N ALA A 163 12.93 -10.62 -7.67
CA ALA A 163 14.09 -9.90 -8.20
C ALA A 163 14.12 -8.45 -7.75
N GLN A 164 12.99 -7.79 -7.53
CA GLN A 164 12.97 -6.41 -7.04
C GLN A 164 13.41 -6.36 -5.57
N THR A 165 12.84 -7.23 -4.73
CA THR A 165 13.34 -7.40 -3.36
C THR A 165 14.76 -7.96 -3.34
N LYS A 166 15.14 -8.84 -4.27
CA LYS A 166 16.50 -9.38 -4.41
C LYS A 166 17.45 -8.36 -5.01
N GLN A 167 16.95 -7.33 -5.70
CA GLN A 167 17.71 -6.22 -6.27
C GLN A 167 17.95 -5.15 -5.21
N GLU A 168 16.96 -4.85 -4.38
CA GLU A 168 17.11 -4.01 -3.18
C GLU A 168 18.01 -4.71 -2.15
N ILE A 169 17.80 -6.01 -1.91
CA ILE A 169 18.69 -6.84 -1.08
C ILE A 169 20.07 -6.95 -1.71
N SER A 170 20.21 -7.13 -3.04
CA SER A 170 21.53 -7.14 -3.68
C SER A 170 22.18 -5.77 -3.70
N GLY A 171 21.40 -4.70 -3.73
CA GLY A 171 21.87 -3.32 -3.60
C GLY A 171 22.40 -3.08 -2.20
N LEU A 172 21.68 -3.56 -1.18
CA LEU A 172 22.16 -3.60 0.20
C LEU A 172 23.38 -4.51 0.36
N TYR A 173 23.44 -5.68 -0.28
CA TYR A 173 24.64 -6.51 -0.26
C TYR A 173 25.80 -5.85 -0.99
N ALA A 174 25.55 -5.13 -2.09
CA ALA A 174 26.58 -4.41 -2.82
C ALA A 174 27.14 -3.25 -1.98
N THR A 175 26.29 -2.49 -1.30
CA THR A 175 26.76 -1.44 -0.39
C THR A 175 27.43 -2.01 0.85
N LEU A 176 26.93 -3.12 1.40
CA LEU A 176 27.54 -3.80 2.55
C LEU A 176 28.88 -4.44 2.16
N GLN A 177 29.00 -4.92 0.93
CA GLN A 177 30.24 -5.44 0.37
C GLN A 177 31.23 -4.32 0.03
N GLU A 178 30.77 -3.18 -0.46
CA GLU A 178 31.58 -1.97 -0.63
C GLU A 178 32.10 -1.46 0.73
N VAL A 179 31.25 -1.46 1.76
CA VAL A 179 31.65 -1.15 3.14
C VAL A 179 32.67 -2.18 3.65
N LEU A 180 32.44 -3.48 3.44
CA LEU A 180 33.39 -4.54 3.81
C LEU A 180 34.73 -4.41 3.08
N GLU A 181 34.72 -4.07 1.80
CA GLU A 181 35.93 -3.84 1.01
C GLU A 181 36.68 -2.61 1.52
N ARG A 182 35.98 -1.49 1.79
CA ARG A 182 36.62 -0.29 2.37
C ARG A 182 37.15 -0.55 3.78
N VAL A 183 36.43 -1.29 4.61
CA VAL A 183 36.90 -1.73 5.94
C VAL A 183 38.14 -2.61 5.80
N SER A 184 38.12 -3.61 4.92
CA SER A 184 39.28 -4.45 4.63
C SER A 184 40.47 -3.66 4.10
N THR A 185 40.22 -2.65 3.26
CA THR A 185 41.26 -1.75 2.75
C THR A 185 41.88 -0.96 3.89
N VAL A 186 41.07 -0.40 4.79
CA VAL A 186 41.53 0.32 5.99
C VAL A 186 42.28 -0.62 6.95
N GLU A 187 41.78 -1.83 7.19
CA GLU A 187 42.43 -2.84 8.03
C GLU A 187 43.79 -3.26 7.47
N ASN A 188 43.89 -3.48 6.16
CA ASN A 188 45.16 -3.79 5.49
C ASN A 188 46.12 -2.61 5.57
N HIS A 189 45.63 -1.37 5.43
CA HIS A 189 46.44 -0.16 5.55
C HIS A 189 46.98 0.03 6.98
N ILE A 190 46.15 -0.24 7.99
CA ILE A 190 46.56 -0.25 9.40
C ILE A 190 47.60 -1.35 9.65
N ALA A 191 47.39 -2.55 9.12
CA ALA A 191 48.34 -3.66 9.27
C ALA A 191 49.68 -3.36 8.60
N GLU A 192 49.68 -2.78 7.39
CA GLU A 192 50.91 -2.30 6.72
C GLU A 192 51.61 -1.25 7.59
N GLN A 193 50.87 -0.27 8.10
CA GLN A 193 51.41 0.79 8.94
C GLN A 193 51.98 0.24 10.26
N GLU A 194 51.35 -0.76 10.88
CA GLU A 194 51.87 -1.45 12.06
C GLU A 194 53.17 -2.19 11.74
N THR A 195 53.26 -2.85 10.57
CA THR A 195 54.49 -3.53 10.15
C THR A 195 55.61 -2.54 9.85
N GLU A 196 55.32 -1.43 9.18
CA GLU A 196 56.29 -0.37 8.89
C GLU A 196 56.76 0.31 10.18
N MET A 197 55.86 0.62 11.11
CA MET A 197 56.21 1.18 12.42
C MET A 197 57.07 0.21 13.25
N ARG A 198 56.77 -1.09 13.19
CA ARG A 198 57.57 -2.15 13.83
C ARG A 198 58.97 -2.26 13.21
N GLU A 199 59.10 -2.07 11.90
CA GLU A 199 60.38 -2.04 11.20
C GLU A 199 61.19 -0.79 11.55
N VAL A 200 60.56 0.39 11.57
CA VAL A 200 61.17 1.65 12.03
C VAL A 200 61.68 1.53 13.47
N MET A 201 60.89 0.94 14.38
CA MET A 201 61.35 0.69 15.75
C MET A 201 62.52 -0.30 15.82
N ARG A 202 62.59 -1.30 14.92
CA ARG A 202 63.74 -2.21 14.84
C ARG A 202 64.99 -1.51 14.34
N THR A 203 64.88 -0.66 13.31
CA THR A 203 66.03 0.11 12.80
C THR A 203 66.53 1.10 13.84
N TYR A 204 65.63 1.70 14.61
CA TYR A 204 65.98 2.61 15.71
C TYR A 204 66.74 1.86 16.82
N ARG A 205 66.27 0.67 17.22
CA ARG A 205 66.99 -0.18 18.19
C ARG A 205 68.34 -0.69 17.67
N ALA A 206 68.46 -0.97 16.37
CA ALA A 206 69.72 -1.37 15.75
C ALA A 206 70.72 -0.20 15.58
N GLN A 207 70.22 1.04 15.43
CA GLN A 207 71.03 2.26 15.39
C GLN A 207 71.53 2.70 16.77
N ASP A 208 70.81 2.38 17.85
CA ASP A 208 71.26 2.65 19.22
C ASP A 208 72.49 1.78 19.62
N GLU A 209 72.74 0.68 18.91
CA GLU A 209 73.94 -0.18 19.07
C GLU A 209 75.13 0.23 18.18
N VAL A 210 74.91 1.03 17.12
CA VAL A 210 75.94 1.49 16.19
C VAL A 210 75.87 3.01 16.11
N GLY A 211 76.48 3.67 17.09
CA GLY A 211 76.47 5.13 17.19
C GLY A 211 77.07 5.82 15.96
N ASP A 212 76.22 6.26 15.04
CA ASP A 212 76.57 7.28 14.06
C ASP A 212 75.34 8.10 13.63
N SER A 213 75.43 9.42 13.85
CA SER A 213 74.31 10.35 13.91
C SER A 213 74.20 11.18 12.63
N LEU A 214 73.74 10.60 11.51
CA LEU A 214 73.62 11.37 10.26
C LEU A 214 72.47 10.97 9.30
N ILE A 215 71.46 10.22 9.76
CA ILE A 215 70.33 9.76 8.91
C ILE A 215 68.96 10.17 9.50
N VAL A 216 68.82 11.41 9.95
CA VAL A 216 67.55 11.93 10.53
C VAL A 216 66.53 12.31 9.44
N THR A 217 66.98 12.69 8.25
CA THR A 217 66.12 13.21 7.17
C THR A 217 65.18 12.21 6.48
N PRO A 218 65.52 10.90 6.30
CA PRO A 218 64.58 9.94 5.72
C PRO A 218 63.47 9.51 6.68
N LEU A 219 63.75 9.59 7.99
CA LEU A 219 62.82 9.20 9.04
C LEU A 219 61.72 10.27 9.21
N GLU A 220 62.09 11.55 9.19
CA GLU A 220 61.13 12.67 9.23
C GLU A 220 60.20 12.67 8.01
N ALA A 221 60.72 12.37 6.82
CA ALA A 221 59.90 12.23 5.61
C ALA A 221 58.90 11.06 5.71
N ARG A 222 59.31 9.94 6.33
CA ARG A 222 58.44 8.79 6.58
C ARG A 222 57.38 9.07 7.66
N VAL A 223 57.74 9.76 8.73
CA VAL A 223 56.78 10.18 9.76
C VAL A 223 55.74 11.14 9.17
N GLY A 224 56.16 12.08 8.31
CA GLY A 224 55.23 12.93 7.56
C GLY A 224 54.25 12.13 6.70
N LYS A 225 54.73 11.13 5.95
CA LYS A 225 53.87 10.24 5.14
C LYS A 225 52.87 9.46 5.99
N ILE A 226 53.31 8.93 7.12
CA ILE A 226 52.44 8.22 8.07
C ILE A 226 51.37 9.16 8.64
N GLN A 227 51.74 10.41 8.93
CA GLN A 227 50.82 11.43 9.45
C GLN A 227 49.77 11.84 8.41
N ASP A 228 50.16 11.97 7.14
CA ASP A 228 49.24 12.22 6.03
C ASP A 228 48.27 11.04 5.84
N GLN A 229 48.77 9.79 5.86
CA GLN A 229 47.93 8.59 5.79
C GLN A 229 46.95 8.50 6.97
N MET A 230 47.39 8.86 8.19
CA MET A 230 46.54 8.87 9.37
C MET A 230 45.43 9.94 9.27
N LYS A 231 45.72 11.08 8.62
CA LYS A 231 44.74 12.10 8.32
C LYS A 231 43.70 11.62 7.30
N ASP A 232 44.14 10.92 6.25
CA ASP A 232 43.26 10.32 5.24
C ASP A 232 42.36 9.22 5.84
N ILE A 233 42.91 8.39 6.74
CA ILE A 233 42.11 7.41 7.50
C ILE A 233 41.08 8.14 8.38
N GLY A 234 41.49 9.23 9.03
CA GLY A 234 40.60 10.07 9.83
C GLY A 234 39.42 10.61 9.03
N THR A 235 39.67 11.14 7.83
CA THR A 235 38.60 11.64 6.93
C THR A 235 37.69 10.52 6.45
N ASN A 236 38.25 9.36 6.06
CA ASN A 236 37.47 8.20 5.64
C ASN A 236 36.58 7.67 6.78
N LEU A 237 37.07 7.68 8.02
CA LEU A 237 36.30 7.24 9.18
C LEU A 237 35.15 8.20 9.50
N THR A 238 35.36 9.52 9.35
CA THR A 238 34.28 10.50 9.51
C THR A 238 33.21 10.35 8.42
N GLU A 239 33.61 10.14 7.17
CA GLU A 239 32.66 9.88 6.07
C GLU A 239 31.86 8.60 6.30
N LEU A 240 32.51 7.53 6.77
CA LEU A 240 31.82 6.28 7.12
C LEU A 240 30.82 6.50 8.27
N SER A 241 31.19 7.27 9.29
CA SER A 241 30.31 7.60 10.40
C SER A 241 29.08 8.38 9.95
N ASP A 242 29.24 9.37 9.06
CA ASP A 242 28.13 10.14 8.51
C ASP A 242 27.21 9.26 7.66
N TRP A 243 27.77 8.32 6.90
CA TRP A 243 27.00 7.38 6.08
C TRP A 243 26.19 6.40 6.94
N ILE A 244 26.77 5.90 8.03
CA ILE A 244 26.05 5.07 9.00
C ILE A 244 24.91 5.85 9.64
N ALA A 245 25.15 7.11 10.04
CA ALA A 245 24.11 7.97 10.60
C ALA A 245 22.97 8.21 9.60
N GLN A 246 23.29 8.42 8.31
CA GLN A 246 22.31 8.57 7.25
C GLN A 246 21.48 7.28 7.06
N ILE A 247 22.11 6.11 7.10
CA ILE A 247 21.41 4.82 7.02
C ILE A 247 20.41 4.66 8.16
N TYR A 248 20.78 5.04 9.39
CA TYR A 248 19.84 4.98 10.52
C TYR A 248 18.63 5.90 10.31
N ILE A 249 18.86 7.13 9.83
CA ILE A 249 17.78 8.07 9.52
C ILE A 249 16.86 7.52 8.42
N ASP A 250 17.44 6.96 7.36
CA ASP A 250 16.70 6.39 6.25
C ASP A 250 15.92 5.14 6.68
N HIS A 251 16.52 4.29 7.53
CA HIS A 251 15.86 3.12 8.10
C HIS A 251 14.67 3.50 8.99
N ASP A 252 14.80 4.51 9.84
CA ASP A 252 13.70 5.00 10.67
C ASP A 252 12.57 5.59 9.80
N SER A 253 12.92 6.35 8.76
CA SER A 253 11.96 6.87 7.78
C SER A 253 11.23 5.76 7.01
N ILE A 254 11.93 4.69 6.64
CA ILE A 254 11.34 3.51 5.99
C ILE A 254 10.37 2.80 6.94
N ASN A 255 10.74 2.61 8.20
CA ASN A 255 9.87 1.99 9.21
C ASN A 255 8.62 2.83 9.47
N ASP A 256 8.75 4.15 9.62
CA ASP A 256 7.61 5.06 9.76
C ASP A 256 6.66 4.98 8.56
N ASN A 257 7.21 4.88 7.33
CA ASN A 257 6.39 4.71 6.13
C ASN A 257 5.72 3.34 6.08
N HIS A 258 6.41 2.29 6.51
CA HIS A 258 5.86 0.93 6.60
C HIS A 258 4.66 0.89 7.56
N ASP A 259 4.79 1.46 8.75
CA ASP A 259 3.73 1.53 9.75
C ASP A 259 2.53 2.35 9.24
N ARG A 260 2.79 3.47 8.55
CA ARG A 260 1.73 4.27 7.89
C ARG A 260 0.97 3.48 6.84
N ILE A 261 1.68 2.70 6.01
CA ILE A 261 1.07 1.87 4.96
C ILE A 261 0.22 0.76 5.59
N ILE A 262 0.69 0.11 6.66
CA ILE A 262 -0.08 -0.90 7.40
C ILE A 262 -1.35 -0.29 7.99
N ALA A 263 -1.24 0.88 8.64
CA ALA A 263 -2.39 1.57 9.21
C ALA A 263 -3.43 1.90 8.12
N LYS A 264 -2.98 2.47 6.99
CA LYS A 264 -3.85 2.79 5.85
C LYS A 264 -4.54 1.55 5.28
N LYS A 265 -3.79 0.45 5.10
CA LYS A 265 -4.34 -0.83 4.64
C LYS A 265 -5.45 -1.33 5.58
N LYS A 266 -5.24 -1.25 6.88
CA LYS A 266 -6.22 -1.68 7.88
C LYS A 266 -7.50 -0.83 7.84
N ASP A 267 -7.37 0.47 7.63
CA ASP A 267 -8.51 1.38 7.47
C ASP A 267 -9.28 1.09 6.18
N GLU A 268 -8.59 0.90 5.06
CA GLU A 268 -9.20 0.51 3.77
C GLU A 268 -9.90 -0.85 3.87
N GLU A 269 -9.32 -1.85 4.55
CA GLU A 269 -9.96 -3.15 4.81
C GLU A 269 -11.20 -3.05 5.71
N ALA A 270 -11.23 -2.07 6.62
CA ALA A 270 -12.41 -1.81 7.44
C ALA A 270 -13.53 -1.16 6.61
N GLU A 271 -13.19 -0.20 5.74
CA GLU A 271 -14.12 0.45 4.82
C GLU A 271 -14.72 -0.56 3.82
N ILE A 272 -13.89 -1.44 3.23
CA ILE A 272 -14.36 -2.50 2.32
C ILE A 272 -15.37 -3.40 3.04
N ARG A 273 -15.09 -3.82 4.28
CA ARG A 273 -16.03 -4.63 5.07
C ARG A 273 -17.35 -3.90 5.32
N ALA A 274 -17.30 -2.62 5.66
CA ALA A 274 -18.52 -1.82 5.86
C ALA A 274 -19.34 -1.69 4.56
N LEU A 275 -18.68 -1.51 3.41
CA LEU A 275 -19.34 -1.46 2.12
C LEU A 275 -19.97 -2.80 1.73
N LEU A 276 -19.30 -3.93 1.99
CA LEU A 276 -19.85 -5.25 1.74
C LEU A 276 -21.12 -5.52 2.56
N ILE A 277 -21.13 -5.14 3.83
CA ILE A 277 -22.33 -5.25 4.69
C ILE A 277 -23.49 -4.42 4.11
N ARG A 278 -23.20 -3.19 3.65
CA ARG A 278 -24.23 -2.32 3.05
C ARG A 278 -24.77 -2.88 1.73
N VAL A 279 -23.91 -3.51 0.91
CA VAL A 279 -24.34 -4.17 -0.33
C VAL A 279 -25.26 -5.35 -0.01
N GLU A 280 -24.89 -6.19 0.96
CA GLU A 280 -25.72 -7.32 1.40
C GLU A 280 -27.09 -6.86 1.91
N GLU A 281 -27.13 -5.78 2.69
CA GLU A 281 -28.37 -5.15 3.16
C GLU A 281 -29.24 -4.66 2.00
N HIS A 282 -28.66 -3.96 1.02
CA HIS A 282 -29.38 -3.52 -0.17
C HIS A 282 -29.89 -4.68 -1.03
N GLU A 283 -29.14 -5.78 -1.14
CA GLU A 283 -29.60 -6.98 -1.85
C GLU A 283 -30.78 -7.64 -1.14
N LYS A 284 -30.75 -7.72 0.19
CA LYS A 284 -31.87 -8.20 1.00
C LYS A 284 -33.11 -7.33 0.83
N ASN A 285 -32.97 -6.01 0.88
CA ASN A 285 -34.08 -5.09 0.67
C ASN A 285 -34.67 -5.23 -0.74
N ARG A 286 -33.84 -5.33 -1.78
CA ARG A 286 -34.31 -5.58 -3.15
C ARG A 286 -35.06 -6.91 -3.29
N ALA A 287 -34.62 -7.95 -2.59
CA ALA A 287 -35.32 -9.23 -2.58
C ALA A 287 -36.69 -9.11 -1.90
N GLN A 288 -36.78 -8.36 -0.80
CA GLN A 288 -38.05 -8.06 -0.14
C GLN A 288 -38.98 -7.26 -1.05
N ASP A 289 -38.51 -6.17 -1.65
CA ASP A 289 -39.30 -5.34 -2.57
C ASP A 289 -39.85 -6.16 -3.75
N ARG A 290 -39.04 -7.07 -4.31
CA ARG A 290 -39.50 -7.97 -5.38
C ARG A 290 -40.64 -8.88 -4.92
N ASN A 291 -40.52 -9.46 -3.74
CA ASN A 291 -41.57 -10.32 -3.18
C ASN A 291 -42.87 -9.54 -2.91
N GLU A 292 -42.75 -8.31 -2.40
CA GLU A 292 -43.91 -7.42 -2.17
C GLU A 292 -44.59 -7.03 -3.49
N ILE A 293 -43.81 -6.67 -4.52
CA ILE A 293 -44.32 -6.39 -5.86
C ILE A 293 -45.03 -7.61 -6.45
N GLU A 294 -44.44 -8.81 -6.32
CA GLU A 294 -45.05 -10.04 -6.81
C GLU A 294 -46.38 -10.32 -6.09
N ALA A 295 -46.41 -10.20 -4.76
CA ALA A 295 -47.63 -10.37 -3.96
C ALA A 295 -48.73 -9.36 -4.32
N LEU A 296 -48.39 -8.08 -4.50
CA LEU A 296 -49.32 -7.03 -4.93
C LEU A 296 -49.84 -7.29 -6.35
N SER A 297 -48.95 -7.74 -7.26
CA SER A 297 -49.34 -8.08 -8.63
C SER A 297 -50.31 -9.26 -8.66
N ALA A 298 -50.07 -10.31 -7.87
CA ALA A 298 -50.95 -11.47 -7.76
C ALA A 298 -52.31 -11.10 -7.15
N ALA A 299 -52.32 -10.23 -6.13
CA ALA A 299 -53.56 -9.73 -5.52
C ALA A 299 -54.38 -8.90 -6.52
N LEU A 300 -53.73 -8.07 -7.35
CA LEU A 300 -54.38 -7.30 -8.40
C LEU A 300 -54.99 -8.23 -9.46
N THR A 301 -54.24 -9.23 -9.93
CA THR A 301 -54.74 -10.23 -10.89
C THR A 301 -55.95 -10.98 -10.32
N ALA A 302 -55.87 -11.44 -9.07
CA ALA A 302 -56.99 -12.11 -8.40
C ALA A 302 -58.23 -11.22 -8.23
N TYR A 303 -58.04 -9.91 -8.04
CA TYR A 303 -59.14 -8.94 -8.01
C TYR A 303 -59.78 -8.78 -9.39
N CYS A 304 -58.98 -8.65 -10.45
CA CYS A 304 -59.47 -8.53 -11.83
C CYS A 304 -60.19 -9.78 -12.32
N GLU A 305 -59.76 -10.97 -11.90
CA GLU A 305 -60.38 -12.25 -12.25
C GLU A 305 -61.69 -12.53 -11.50
N LYS A 306 -61.99 -11.76 -10.44
CA LYS A 306 -63.19 -11.94 -9.64
C LYS A 306 -64.43 -11.52 -10.46
N PRO A 307 -65.37 -12.43 -10.74
CA PRO A 307 -66.56 -12.08 -11.53
C PRO A 307 -67.38 -11.03 -10.79
N VAL A 308 -67.66 -9.91 -11.48
CA VAL A 308 -68.46 -8.81 -10.94
C VAL A 308 -69.87 -9.34 -10.71
N SER A 309 -70.22 -9.62 -9.46
CA SER A 309 -71.58 -10.01 -9.10
C SER A 309 -72.50 -8.83 -9.42
N PRO A 310 -73.66 -9.06 -10.07
CA PRO A 310 -74.55 -7.97 -10.43
C PRO A 310 -74.96 -7.23 -9.15
N PRO A 311 -74.88 -5.90 -9.13
CA PRO A 311 -75.15 -5.16 -7.92
C PRO A 311 -76.60 -5.33 -7.50
N SER A 312 -76.78 -5.70 -6.23
CA SER A 312 -78.07 -5.61 -5.58
C SER A 312 -78.39 -4.12 -5.42
N SER A 313 -79.41 -3.65 -6.13
CA SER A 313 -80.12 -2.37 -5.99
C SER A 313 -79.99 -1.64 -4.63
N PRO A 314 -80.08 -0.29 -4.55
CA PRO A 314 -79.83 0.76 -5.55
C PRO A 314 -78.41 1.34 -5.38
N PHE A 315 -77.76 1.62 -6.51
CA PHE A 315 -76.36 2.03 -6.58
C PHE A 315 -76.23 3.52 -6.22
N ASP A 316 -75.66 3.84 -5.07
CA ASP A 316 -75.34 5.23 -4.69
C ASP A 316 -73.82 5.47 -4.80
N PRO A 317 -73.36 6.10 -5.90
CA PRO A 317 -71.93 6.23 -6.20
C PRO A 317 -71.17 7.12 -5.21
N GLU A 318 -71.83 8.06 -4.51
CA GLU A 318 -71.17 8.95 -3.56
C GLU A 318 -70.64 8.22 -2.32
N THR A 319 -71.38 7.25 -1.80
CA THR A 319 -70.96 6.42 -0.66
C THR A 319 -69.73 5.56 -0.97
N ILE A 320 -69.59 5.06 -2.20
CA ILE A 320 -68.44 4.23 -2.61
C ILE A 320 -67.19 5.09 -2.74
N VAL A 321 -67.33 6.30 -3.29
CA VAL A 321 -66.20 7.23 -3.43
C VAL A 321 -65.66 7.62 -2.06
N LEU A 322 -66.53 7.88 -1.08
CA LEU A 322 -66.12 8.17 0.30
C LEU A 322 -65.38 6.99 0.97
N ASP A 323 -65.91 5.78 0.81
CA ASP A 323 -65.30 4.58 1.39
C ASP A 323 -63.95 4.23 0.71
N MET A 324 -63.85 4.43 -0.61
CA MET A 324 -62.60 4.33 -1.36
C MET A 324 -61.60 5.40 -0.95
N GLU A 325 -62.03 6.65 -0.76
CA GLU A 325 -61.15 7.73 -0.27
C GLU A 325 -60.59 7.41 1.12
N GLU A 326 -61.42 6.89 2.03
CA GLU A 326 -60.99 6.47 3.37
C GLU A 326 -59.96 5.33 3.28
N GLN A 327 -60.22 4.30 2.47
CA GLN A 327 -59.30 3.18 2.27
C GLN A 327 -57.97 3.61 1.62
N ILE A 328 -58.02 4.44 0.57
CA ILE A 328 -56.84 5.00 -0.09
C ILE A 328 -56.06 5.87 0.89
N ARG A 329 -56.73 6.75 1.65
CA ARG A 329 -56.07 7.62 2.63
C ARG A 329 -55.39 6.79 3.72
N THR A 330 -55.99 5.68 4.14
CA THR A 330 -55.42 4.77 5.14
C THR A 330 -54.22 4.00 4.58
N LEU A 331 -54.31 3.49 3.35
CA LEU A 331 -53.20 2.83 2.65
C LEU A 331 -52.02 3.78 2.43
N VAL A 332 -52.29 4.98 1.92
CA VAL A 332 -51.28 6.04 1.71
C VAL A 332 -50.64 6.42 3.04
N LYS A 333 -51.43 6.57 4.11
CA LYS A 333 -50.90 6.87 5.44
C LYS A 333 -50.03 5.73 5.97
N ASN A 334 -50.42 4.47 5.79
CA ASN A 334 -49.65 3.32 6.25
C ASN A 334 -48.37 3.08 5.42
N ALA A 335 -48.38 3.39 4.13
CA ALA A 335 -47.20 3.28 3.27
C ALA A 335 -46.21 4.43 3.46
N ILE A 336 -46.70 5.68 3.57
CA ILE A 336 -45.84 6.87 3.65
C ILE A 336 -45.30 7.11 5.06
N LYS A 337 -46.10 6.84 6.11
CA LYS A 337 -45.70 7.06 7.50
C LYS A 337 -44.38 6.39 7.89
N PRO A 338 -44.10 5.10 7.59
CA PRO A 338 -42.82 4.49 7.94
C PRO A 338 -41.64 5.17 7.26
N HIS A 339 -41.77 5.60 5.98
CA HIS A 339 -40.71 6.34 5.30
C HIS A 339 -40.44 7.73 5.91
N ILE A 340 -41.49 8.41 6.40
CA ILE A 340 -41.34 9.67 7.13
C ILE A 340 -40.68 9.44 8.49
N GLU A 341 -41.03 8.36 9.19
CA GLU A 341 -40.43 8.01 10.48
C GLU A 341 -38.96 7.59 10.33
N GLU A 342 -38.62 6.83 9.29
CA GLU A 342 -37.26 6.44 8.93
C GLU A 342 -36.40 7.67 8.57
N THR A 343 -36.88 8.53 7.69
CA THR A 343 -36.15 9.78 7.35
C THR A 343 -35.97 10.68 8.56
N ARG A 344 -36.96 10.74 9.47
CA ARG A 344 -36.83 11.46 10.74
C ARG A 344 -35.79 10.82 11.66
N ALA A 345 -35.70 9.49 11.71
CA ALA A 345 -34.71 8.78 12.50
C ALA A 345 -33.28 9.03 11.97
N ILE A 346 -33.08 8.90 10.66
CA ILE A 346 -31.79 9.18 10.00
C ILE A 346 -31.36 10.63 10.24
N LEU A 347 -32.27 11.59 10.05
CA LEU A 347 -31.96 13.00 10.29
C LEU A 347 -31.58 13.28 11.75
N SER A 348 -32.25 12.60 12.70
CA SER A 348 -31.93 12.72 14.12
C SER A 348 -30.55 12.15 14.46
N GLU A 349 -30.18 11.02 13.85
CA GLU A 349 -28.87 10.40 14.01
C GLU A 349 -27.76 11.27 13.43
N ASP A 350 -27.95 11.83 12.24
CA ASP A 350 -27.01 12.75 11.60
C ASP A 350 -26.80 14.01 12.44
N LEU A 351 -27.87 14.58 13.00
CA LEU A 351 -27.80 15.72 13.92
C LEU A 351 -26.99 15.39 15.16
N GLN A 352 -27.23 14.21 15.76
CA GLN A 352 -26.50 13.76 16.95
C GLN A 352 -25.03 13.48 16.65
N SER A 353 -24.73 12.89 15.49
CA SER A 353 -23.37 12.68 15.00
C SER A 353 -22.64 14.01 14.81
N TYR A 354 -23.28 14.97 14.14
CA TYR A 354 -22.73 16.31 13.93
C TYR A 354 -22.45 17.03 15.25
N ASP A 355 -23.41 17.01 16.18
CA ASP A 355 -23.23 17.58 17.51
C ASP A 355 -22.05 16.92 18.24
N SER A 356 -21.93 15.59 18.20
CA SER A 356 -20.83 14.87 18.85
C SER A 356 -19.45 15.27 18.28
N GLN A 357 -19.36 15.44 16.96
CA GLN A 357 -18.14 15.89 16.28
C GLN A 357 -17.82 17.35 16.64
N LEU A 358 -18.85 18.20 16.67
CA LEU A 358 -18.73 19.60 17.07
C LEU A 358 -18.22 19.70 18.51
N TYR A 359 -18.83 18.98 19.45
CA TYR A 359 -18.38 18.90 20.84
C TYR A 359 -16.96 18.37 20.95
N ARG A 360 -16.61 17.29 20.25
CA ARG A 360 -15.24 16.74 20.28
C ARG A 360 -14.20 17.75 19.80
N SER A 361 -14.50 18.48 18.72
CA SER A 361 -13.58 19.48 18.16
C SER A 361 -13.47 20.75 19.03
N LEU A 362 -14.60 21.25 19.53
CA LEU A 362 -14.66 22.46 20.36
C LEU A 362 -14.10 22.20 21.74
N TRP A 363 -14.47 21.08 22.37
CA TRP A 363 -14.01 20.73 23.72
C TRP A 363 -12.50 20.50 23.75
N SER A 364 -11.93 19.87 22.71
CA SER A 364 -10.48 19.74 22.58
C SER A 364 -9.79 21.10 22.57
N LYS A 365 -10.28 22.05 21.76
CA LYS A 365 -9.74 23.42 21.70
C LYS A 365 -9.93 24.17 23.02
N LEU A 366 -11.11 24.08 23.63
CA LEU A 366 -11.42 24.74 24.90
C LEU A 366 -10.54 24.21 26.04
N THR A 367 -10.31 22.89 26.07
CA THR A 367 -9.41 22.25 27.04
C THR A 367 -7.97 22.73 26.83
N MET A 368 -7.51 22.86 25.58
CA MET A 368 -6.19 23.41 25.27
C MET A 368 -6.07 24.88 25.71
N THR A 369 -7.08 25.71 25.44
CA THR A 369 -7.12 27.10 25.90
C THR A 369 -7.07 27.19 27.43
N ASN A 370 -7.84 26.35 28.14
CA ASN A 370 -7.81 26.29 29.60
C ASN A 370 -6.43 25.87 30.14
N LYS A 371 -5.75 24.92 29.48
CA LYS A 371 -4.37 24.55 29.83
C LYS A 371 -3.39 25.70 29.62
N ILE A 372 -3.54 26.46 28.53
CA ILE A 372 -2.71 27.64 28.25
C ILE A 372 -2.96 28.73 29.31
N ILE A 373 -4.23 29.01 29.63
CA ILE A 373 -4.60 29.97 30.68
C ILE A 373 -4.01 29.55 32.03
N ALA A 374 -4.10 28.27 32.39
CA ALA A 374 -3.52 27.75 33.62
C ALA A 374 -1.99 27.90 33.65
N ALA A 375 -1.30 27.58 32.56
CA ALA A 375 0.16 27.73 32.46
C ALA A 375 0.61 29.21 32.53
N VAL A 376 -0.13 30.12 31.89
CA VAL A 376 0.11 31.57 31.97
C VAL A 376 -0.16 32.10 33.38
N SER A 377 -1.22 31.63 34.04
CA SER A 377 -1.54 32.01 35.42
C SER A 377 -0.47 31.49 36.39
N GLU A 378 0.05 30.28 36.19
CA GLU A 378 1.11 29.71 37.02
C GLU A 378 2.42 30.49 36.87
N THR A 379 2.82 30.80 35.62
CA THR A 379 4.03 31.59 35.34
C THR A 379 3.94 33.02 35.84
N THR A 380 2.77 33.65 35.82
CA THR A 380 2.57 35.00 36.38
C THR A 380 2.45 35.01 37.91
N SER A 381 2.09 33.89 38.54
CA SER A 381 2.03 33.76 40.01
C SER A 381 3.38 33.47 40.67
N ARG A 382 4.39 33.04 39.90
CA ARG A 382 5.76 32.86 40.40
C ARG A 382 6.48 34.22 40.46
N PRO A 383 6.95 34.67 41.64
CA PRO A 383 7.74 35.89 41.72
C PRO A 383 9.05 35.74 40.93
N PRO A 384 9.56 36.83 40.30
CA PRO A 384 10.85 36.80 39.63
C PRO A 384 11.94 36.45 40.64
N THR A 385 12.79 35.49 40.27
CA THR A 385 13.93 35.03 41.07
C THR A 385 15.15 35.90 40.84
#